data_AF-A0A928HVS3-F1
#
_entry.id   AF-A0A928HVS3-F1
#
_cell.length_a   1.000
_cell.length_b   1.000
_cell.length_c   1.000
_cell.angle_alpha   90.00
_cell.angle_beta   90.00
_cell.angle_gamma   90.00
#
_symmetry.space_group_name_H-M   'P 1'
#
loop_
_entity.id
_entity.type
_entity.pdbx_description
1 polymer ?
#
loop_
_entity_poly.entity_id
_entity_poly.type
_entity_poly.pdbx_seq_one_letter_code
_entity_poly.pdbx_strand_id
1 'polypeptide(L)'
;MKYRIKKSITKKKRSFFYTRARAKRSYRESAEEPIDFSSLFEFSEQYEVLLPVPRKKPSAFSRFIFWLKALFKGLSERLKKIAKKKKERRAKRPETIYMLLGALCSSILVTAISVSIVLVSLFWRYGTPYTTVTVPDLVGTLYEDTEDGADELFSYVIDYEYNPNVTPGHVISQSPPAGTQRRVYAGGKYCLISLTVSHAKGAYTLEELVGKTERDASLILRNNGLVPKVINEYSSTIQRGTVIKTSPEANNLMADGESVTLTVSLGPQIILCAVPNIVGLTETQAITRLKSAGLVLGNITYVDSELSAGTVISQSIPAKSAVKENTPVDITVSIGAHALKTVPNLYGKTVEEARETLRAYGLVLGAQIPVVSAEAKGTIISQTPLPNTPITSSTVSVDVYVSY
;
A
#
# COMPACT_ATOMS: atom_id res chain seq x y z
N MET A 1 11.00 -34.38 34.54
CA MET A 1 11.18 -35.84 34.45
C MET A 1 12.02 -36.16 33.22
N LYS A 2 13.03 -37.04 33.39
CA LYS A 2 13.99 -37.56 32.39
C LYS A 2 13.23 -38.27 31.23
N TYR A 3 13.70 -38.44 29.99
CA TYR A 3 15.04 -38.73 29.46
C TYR A 3 15.23 -38.23 28.01
N ARG A 4 16.51 -38.09 27.66
CA ARG A 4 17.17 -37.67 26.41
C ARG A 4 17.68 -38.91 25.65
N ILE A 5 17.87 -38.82 24.32
CA ILE A 5 18.97 -39.37 23.47
C ILE A 5 18.60 -39.06 21.99
N LYS A 6 19.24 -38.05 21.36
CA LYS A 6 20.30 -38.10 20.30
C LYS A 6 19.83 -38.76 18.99
N LYS A 7 20.09 -38.32 17.75
CA LYS A 7 21.15 -37.53 17.05
C LYS A 7 20.54 -37.23 15.66
N SER A 8 20.46 -35.99 15.16
CA SER A 8 21.45 -35.25 14.36
C SER A 8 21.87 -35.87 13.00
N ILE A 9 21.81 -35.02 11.95
CA ILE A 9 22.63 -35.00 10.71
C ILE A 9 22.03 -35.87 9.57
N THR A 10 21.73 -35.38 8.35
CA THR A 10 22.49 -34.46 7.49
C THR A 10 21.63 -33.80 6.37
N LYS A 11 22.04 -32.58 6.01
CA LYS A 11 21.64 -31.76 4.85
C LYS A 11 21.86 -32.44 3.49
N LYS A 12 20.94 -32.23 2.52
CA LYS A 12 21.31 -31.79 1.15
C LYS A 12 20.14 -31.19 0.35
N LYS A 13 20.28 -29.89 0.08
CA LYS A 13 20.00 -29.10 -1.15
C LYS A 13 18.79 -29.44 -2.06
N ARG A 14 17.98 -28.38 -2.28
CA ARG A 14 17.55 -27.74 -3.56
C ARG A 14 17.35 -28.69 -4.77
N SER A 15 16.28 -28.66 -5.55
CA SER A 15 15.31 -27.61 -5.88
C SER A 15 14.15 -28.23 -6.69
N PHE A 16 12.97 -27.62 -6.58
CA PHE A 16 11.91 -27.52 -7.60
C PHE A 16 11.62 -28.74 -8.47
N PHE A 17 10.52 -29.46 -8.18
CA PHE A 17 9.70 -30.10 -9.22
C PHE A 17 8.23 -30.20 -8.77
N TYR A 18 7.38 -29.56 -9.60
CA TYR A 18 6.00 -29.85 -10.00
C TYR A 18 5.10 -30.73 -9.13
N THR A 19 3.82 -30.34 -9.07
CA THR A 19 2.70 -31.13 -9.62
C THR A 19 1.34 -30.49 -9.34
N ARG A 20 0.45 -30.42 -10.34
CA ARG A 20 -0.77 -31.22 -10.28
C ARG A 20 -1.53 -31.30 -11.60
N ALA A 21 -1.91 -32.54 -11.89
CA ALA A 21 -2.78 -32.95 -12.96
C ALA A 21 -4.26 -32.85 -12.55
N ARG A 22 -5.09 -32.49 -13.55
CA ARG A 22 -6.43 -33.00 -13.89
C ARG A 22 -7.14 -33.91 -12.86
N ALA A 23 -8.37 -33.53 -12.48
CA ALA A 23 -9.62 -34.19 -12.91
C ALA A 23 -10.82 -33.79 -12.03
N LYS A 24 -11.92 -33.32 -12.64
CA LYS A 24 -13.28 -33.48 -12.11
C LYS A 24 -14.18 -34.07 -13.20
N ARG A 25 -14.70 -35.27 -12.92
CA ARG A 25 -16.02 -35.81 -13.32
C ARG A 25 -17.02 -35.28 -12.26
N SER A 26 -18.32 -35.10 -12.45
CA SER A 26 -19.31 -35.60 -13.41
C SER A 26 -20.69 -35.03 -13.04
N TYR A 27 -21.54 -34.78 -14.04
CA TYR A 27 -22.99 -35.07 -14.15
C TYR A 27 -23.95 -34.76 -12.97
N ARG A 28 -25.01 -33.94 -13.11
CA ARG A 28 -26.27 -34.04 -13.92
C ARG A 28 -27.42 -34.72 -13.17
N GLU A 29 -28.53 -34.00 -12.98
CA GLU A 29 -29.95 -34.47 -12.96
C GLU A 29 -30.85 -33.21 -13.00
N SER A 30 -31.48 -32.84 -14.13
CA SER A 30 -32.81 -33.29 -14.65
C SER A 30 -33.96 -32.82 -13.74
N ALA A 31 -34.80 -31.84 -14.14
CA ALA A 31 -36.03 -31.97 -14.96
C ALA A 31 -37.08 -32.89 -14.30
N GLU A 32 -38.38 -32.59 -14.25
CA GLU A 32 -39.37 -32.51 -15.35
C GLU A 32 -40.65 -31.79 -14.82
N GLU A 33 -41.62 -31.24 -15.57
CA GLU A 33 -42.42 -31.67 -16.74
C GLU A 33 -43.18 -30.41 -17.33
N PRO A 34 -44.12 -30.51 -18.30
CA PRO A 34 -44.03 -31.09 -19.64
C PRO A 34 -44.61 -30.17 -20.78
N ILE A 35 -44.05 -30.39 -21.99
CA ILE A 35 -44.70 -30.57 -23.31
C ILE A 35 -45.64 -29.48 -23.90
N ASP A 36 -45.32 -29.03 -25.13
CA ASP A 36 -46.29 -29.12 -26.24
C ASP A 36 -45.62 -29.48 -27.59
N PHE A 37 -46.22 -30.45 -28.27
CA PHE A 37 -45.87 -31.06 -29.55
C PHE A 37 -46.62 -30.34 -30.67
N SER A 38 -45.94 -29.61 -31.53
CA SER A 38 -46.41 -29.28 -32.88
C SER A 38 -45.45 -28.26 -33.45
N SER A 39 -44.43 -28.65 -34.18
CA SER A 39 -44.61 -29.02 -35.56
C SER A 39 -43.19 -29.33 -36.03
N LEU A 40 -42.96 -30.61 -36.28
CA LEU A 40 -42.97 -31.15 -37.63
C LEU A 40 -41.65 -30.82 -38.30
N PHE A 41 -40.77 -31.83 -38.38
CA PHE A 41 -40.71 -32.70 -39.58
C PHE A 41 -40.23 -31.85 -40.76
N GLU A 42 -39.11 -32.10 -41.40
CA GLU A 42 -38.31 -33.30 -41.61
C GLU A 42 -36.89 -32.80 -41.97
N PHE A 43 -35.80 -33.46 -41.56
CA PHE A 43 -35.22 -34.59 -42.31
C PHE A 43 -35.11 -34.25 -43.81
N SER A 44 -33.99 -34.36 -44.50
CA SER A 44 -32.69 -34.93 -44.27
C SER A 44 -31.99 -34.88 -45.64
N GLU A 45 -30.67 -34.92 -45.60
CA GLU A 45 -29.76 -35.62 -46.50
C GLU A 45 -28.65 -34.72 -47.07
N GLN A 46 -27.39 -34.85 -46.61
CA GLN A 46 -26.38 -35.88 -46.97
C GLN A 46 -25.79 -35.61 -48.37
N TYR A 47 -24.49 -35.52 -48.66
CA TYR A 47 -23.26 -36.23 -48.23
C TYR A 47 -22.04 -35.30 -48.51
N GLU A 48 -20.94 -35.25 -47.74
CA GLU A 48 -19.77 -36.16 -47.69
C GLU A 48 -18.96 -36.15 -49.04
N VAL A 49 -17.63 -35.96 -49.13
CA VAL A 49 -16.54 -36.97 -48.93
C VAL A 49 -15.15 -36.42 -49.44
N LEU A 50 -14.09 -36.58 -48.62
CA LEU A 50 -12.62 -36.87 -48.83
C LEU A 50 -11.54 -35.94 -49.50
N LEU A 51 -10.33 -36.02 -48.89
CA LEU A 51 -8.94 -35.44 -49.09
C LEU A 51 -8.18 -36.03 -50.33
N PRO A 52 -6.94 -35.64 -50.83
CA PRO A 52 -5.74 -34.92 -50.26
C PRO A 52 -4.91 -33.94 -51.24
N VAL A 53 -3.69 -33.49 -50.82
CA VAL A 53 -2.78 -32.33 -51.21
C VAL A 53 -1.67 -32.65 -52.28
N PRO A 54 -0.77 -31.76 -52.85
CA PRO A 54 -0.58 -30.27 -52.86
C PRO A 54 -0.15 -29.61 -54.23
N ARG A 55 0.21 -28.30 -54.20
CA ARG A 55 0.69 -27.34 -55.25
C ARG A 55 -0.36 -26.35 -55.81
N LYS A 56 -0.01 -25.05 -55.71
CA LYS A 56 -0.85 -23.84 -55.84
C LYS A 56 -1.77 -23.89 -57.06
N LYS A 57 -3.07 -24.03 -56.80
CA LYS A 57 -4.11 -23.74 -57.81
C LYS A 57 -4.07 -22.23 -58.09
N PRO A 58 -4.10 -21.79 -59.36
CA PRO A 58 -4.05 -20.38 -59.71
C PRO A 58 -5.07 -19.58 -58.89
N SER A 59 -4.67 -18.43 -58.34
CA SER A 59 -5.55 -17.58 -57.52
C SER A 59 -6.84 -17.29 -58.29
N ALA A 60 -7.92 -16.99 -57.57
CA ALA A 60 -9.24 -16.76 -58.15
C ALA A 60 -9.19 -15.80 -59.36
N PHE A 61 -8.25 -14.85 -59.36
CA PHE A 61 -7.98 -13.93 -60.47
C PHE A 61 -7.47 -14.62 -61.75
N SER A 62 -6.61 -15.64 -61.67
CA SER A 62 -6.12 -16.40 -62.82
C SER A 62 -7.17 -17.39 -63.38
N ARG A 63 -7.98 -18.02 -62.51
CA ARG A 63 -9.14 -18.81 -62.93
C ARG A 63 -10.26 -17.94 -63.49
N PHE A 64 -10.41 -16.73 -62.96
CA PHE A 64 -11.30 -15.71 -63.50
C PHE A 64 -10.81 -15.25 -64.87
N ILE A 65 -9.53 -14.96 -65.08
CA ILE A 65 -8.96 -14.65 -66.41
C ILE A 65 -9.17 -15.83 -67.39
N PHE A 66 -9.04 -17.08 -66.93
CA PHE A 66 -9.25 -18.26 -67.78
C PHE A 66 -10.73 -18.52 -68.10
N TRP A 67 -11.63 -18.37 -67.12
CA TRP A 67 -13.09 -18.41 -67.31
C TRP A 67 -13.58 -17.20 -68.12
N LEU A 68 -13.00 -16.01 -67.95
CA LEU A 68 -13.30 -14.82 -68.74
C LEU A 68 -12.83 -15.00 -70.18
N LYS A 69 -11.64 -15.60 -70.42
CA LYS A 69 -11.20 -16.02 -71.76
C LYS A 69 -12.08 -17.13 -72.35
N ALA A 70 -12.52 -18.11 -71.56
CA ALA A 70 -13.39 -19.21 -72.01
C ALA A 70 -14.85 -18.77 -72.22
N LEU A 71 -15.32 -17.80 -71.45
CA LEU A 71 -16.63 -17.18 -71.56
C LEU A 71 -16.63 -16.21 -72.74
N PHE A 72 -15.56 -15.43 -72.96
CA PHE A 72 -15.37 -14.70 -74.22
C PHE A 72 -15.27 -15.65 -75.41
N LYS A 73 -14.62 -16.81 -75.29
CA LYS A 73 -14.57 -17.84 -76.35
C LYS A 73 -15.96 -18.42 -76.62
N GLY A 74 -16.73 -18.78 -75.59
CA GLY A 74 -18.11 -19.30 -75.69
C GLY A 74 -19.13 -18.24 -76.12
N LEU A 75 -18.94 -16.98 -75.73
CA LEU A 75 -19.71 -15.83 -76.20
C LEU A 75 -19.36 -15.53 -77.67
N SER A 76 -18.08 -15.62 -78.06
CA SER A 76 -17.65 -15.47 -79.47
C SER A 76 -18.23 -16.58 -80.36
N GLU A 77 -18.36 -17.81 -79.86
CA GLU A 77 -18.98 -18.93 -80.58
C GLU A 77 -20.51 -18.84 -80.61
N ARG A 78 -21.15 -18.38 -79.53
CA ARG A 78 -22.59 -18.09 -79.49
C ARG A 78 -22.95 -16.91 -80.38
N LEU A 79 -22.12 -15.87 -80.43
CA LEU A 79 -22.26 -14.75 -81.36
C LEU A 79 -22.03 -15.21 -82.81
N LYS A 80 -21.09 -16.13 -83.09
CA LYS A 80 -20.97 -16.78 -84.41
C LYS A 80 -22.21 -17.63 -84.77
N LYS A 81 -22.81 -18.36 -83.82
CA LYS A 81 -24.06 -19.13 -84.02
C LYS A 81 -25.28 -18.23 -84.25
N ILE A 82 -25.41 -17.13 -83.53
CA ILE A 82 -26.47 -16.13 -83.72
C ILE A 82 -26.26 -15.39 -85.04
N ALA A 83 -25.02 -15.04 -85.39
CA ALA A 83 -24.68 -14.44 -86.68
C ALA A 83 -24.91 -15.41 -87.86
N LYS A 84 -24.77 -16.73 -87.68
CA LYS A 84 -25.07 -17.75 -88.72
C LYS A 84 -26.57 -18.06 -88.81
N LYS A 85 -27.29 -18.20 -87.68
CA LYS A 85 -28.75 -18.46 -87.62
C LYS A 85 -29.58 -17.24 -88.04
N LYS A 86 -29.07 -16.03 -87.83
CA LYS A 86 -29.65 -14.78 -88.37
C LYS A 86 -29.27 -14.54 -89.84
N LYS A 87 -28.31 -15.29 -90.42
CA LYS A 87 -28.00 -15.23 -91.85
C LYS A 87 -28.93 -16.09 -92.72
N GLU A 88 -29.79 -16.91 -92.11
CA GLU A 88 -31.00 -17.44 -92.76
C GLU A 88 -32.17 -16.43 -92.71
N ARG A 89 -32.06 -15.36 -91.92
CA ARG A 89 -32.87 -14.13 -92.03
C ARG A 89 -31.99 -12.99 -92.60
N ARG A 90 -31.54 -13.15 -93.85
CA ARG A 90 -30.60 -12.26 -94.56
C ARG A 90 -31.00 -10.76 -94.56
N ALA A 91 -29.98 -9.91 -94.34
CA ALA A 91 -29.59 -8.65 -95.05
C ALA A 91 -30.52 -7.39 -94.95
N LYS A 92 -30.10 -6.08 -94.84
CA LYS A 92 -28.91 -5.21 -95.20
C LYS A 92 -28.67 -3.95 -94.23
N ARG A 93 -27.55 -3.16 -94.36
CA ARG A 93 -26.75 -2.18 -93.45
C ARG A 93 -26.76 -0.62 -93.78
N PRO A 94 -25.93 0.34 -93.16
CA PRO A 94 -24.76 1.15 -93.77
C PRO A 94 -23.60 1.84 -92.87
N GLU A 95 -22.81 2.88 -93.34
CA GLU A 95 -21.33 3.30 -93.22
C GLU A 95 -20.75 4.34 -92.18
N THR A 96 -21.39 4.69 -91.08
CA THR A 96 -20.95 5.70 -90.07
C THR A 96 -19.73 5.36 -89.19
N ILE A 97 -18.76 4.58 -89.68
CA ILE A 97 -17.99 3.68 -88.82
C ILE A 97 -16.61 4.22 -88.34
N TYR A 98 -15.91 5.11 -89.07
CA TYR A 98 -14.52 5.51 -88.74
C TYR A 98 -14.36 6.84 -87.98
N MET A 99 -15.26 7.83 -88.13
CA MET A 99 -15.31 8.99 -87.21
C MET A 99 -15.62 8.56 -85.78
N LEU A 100 -16.35 7.44 -85.63
CA LEU A 100 -16.55 6.79 -84.35
C LEU A 100 -15.22 6.28 -83.74
N LEU A 101 -14.19 6.01 -84.53
CA LEU A 101 -12.93 5.40 -84.07
C LEU A 101 -11.98 6.40 -83.37
N GLY A 102 -11.95 7.67 -83.78
CA GLY A 102 -11.07 8.70 -83.18
C GLY A 102 -11.58 9.24 -81.84
N ALA A 103 -12.89 9.44 -81.72
CA ALA A 103 -13.56 9.69 -80.44
C ALA A 103 -13.37 8.53 -79.44
N LEU A 104 -13.08 7.34 -79.95
CA LEU A 104 -12.80 6.14 -79.17
C LEU A 104 -11.44 6.20 -78.46
N CYS A 105 -10.41 6.86 -79.00
CA CYS A 105 -9.09 6.91 -78.35
C CYS A 105 -8.95 7.99 -77.27
N SER A 106 -9.52 9.17 -77.45
CA SER A 106 -9.51 10.23 -76.41
C SER A 106 -10.38 9.86 -75.21
N SER A 107 -11.50 9.17 -75.46
CA SER A 107 -12.29 8.56 -74.38
C SER A 107 -11.48 7.51 -73.62
N ILE A 108 -10.61 6.73 -74.27
CA ILE A 108 -9.75 5.76 -73.58
C ILE A 108 -8.80 6.44 -72.57
N LEU A 109 -8.20 7.58 -72.90
CA LEU A 109 -7.22 8.24 -72.01
C LEU A 109 -7.89 8.93 -70.82
N VAL A 110 -9.03 9.58 -71.03
CA VAL A 110 -9.85 10.12 -69.93
C VAL A 110 -10.37 8.99 -69.05
N THR A 111 -10.74 7.84 -69.64
CA THR A 111 -11.10 6.67 -68.85
C THR A 111 -9.92 6.10 -68.06
N ALA A 112 -8.68 6.21 -68.53
CA ALA A 112 -7.51 5.71 -67.80
C ALA A 112 -7.21 6.54 -66.54
N ILE A 113 -7.35 7.86 -66.60
CA ILE A 113 -7.15 8.76 -65.46
C ILE A 113 -8.30 8.64 -64.47
N SER A 114 -9.55 8.56 -64.94
CA SER A 114 -10.69 8.29 -64.06
C SER A 114 -10.57 6.91 -63.41
N VAL A 115 -10.10 5.90 -64.15
CA VAL A 115 -9.78 4.58 -63.60
C VAL A 115 -8.65 4.67 -62.57
N SER A 116 -7.65 5.54 -62.73
CA SER A 116 -6.55 5.69 -61.78
C SER A 116 -6.99 6.38 -60.47
N ILE A 117 -7.82 7.42 -60.57
CA ILE A 117 -8.44 8.07 -59.40
C ILE A 117 -9.38 7.10 -58.69
N VAL A 118 -10.16 6.33 -59.47
CA VAL A 118 -10.95 5.23 -58.94
C VAL A 118 -10.03 4.20 -58.29
N LEU A 119 -8.89 3.83 -58.88
CA LEU A 119 -7.96 2.85 -58.31
C LEU A 119 -7.29 3.35 -57.02
N VAL A 120 -6.94 4.63 -56.89
CA VAL A 120 -6.42 5.22 -55.65
C VAL A 120 -7.51 5.34 -54.60
N SER A 121 -8.74 5.70 -55.00
CA SER A 121 -9.91 5.69 -54.12
C SER A 121 -10.23 4.28 -53.64
N LEU A 122 -10.12 3.27 -54.52
CA LEU A 122 -10.23 1.87 -54.18
C LEU A 122 -9.05 1.43 -53.32
N PHE A 123 -7.83 1.94 -53.53
CA PHE A 123 -6.67 1.60 -52.72
C PHE A 123 -6.80 2.10 -51.29
N TRP A 124 -7.26 3.35 -51.06
CA TRP A 124 -7.61 3.80 -49.71
C TRP A 124 -8.83 3.06 -49.15
N ARG A 125 -9.78 2.68 -50.00
CA ARG A 125 -10.96 1.89 -49.60
C ARG A 125 -10.65 0.42 -49.27
N TYR A 126 -9.50 -0.11 -49.70
CA TYR A 126 -9.13 -1.52 -49.54
C TYR A 126 -7.73 -1.78 -48.95
N GLY A 127 -6.95 -0.74 -48.61
CA GLY A 127 -5.50 -0.84 -48.42
C GLY A 127 -4.96 -0.60 -47.00
N THR A 128 -5.76 -0.66 -45.95
CA THR A 128 -5.21 -0.76 -44.58
C THR A 128 -4.94 -2.23 -44.24
N PRO A 129 -3.71 -2.61 -43.83
CA PRO A 129 -3.44 -3.97 -43.40
C PRO A 129 -4.19 -4.23 -42.09
N TYR A 130 -5.22 -5.07 -42.16
CA TYR A 130 -5.85 -5.65 -40.98
C TYR A 130 -5.08 -6.91 -40.60
N THR A 131 -4.86 -7.12 -39.30
CA THR A 131 -4.45 -8.41 -38.80
C THR A 131 -5.68 -9.15 -38.28
N THR A 132 -5.71 -10.46 -38.50
CA THR A 132 -6.80 -11.30 -38.00
C THR A 132 -6.34 -11.88 -36.67
N VAL A 133 -7.00 -11.49 -35.59
CA VAL A 133 -6.74 -12.04 -34.26
C VAL A 133 -7.80 -13.09 -33.96
N THR A 134 -7.38 -14.25 -33.50
CA THR A 134 -8.27 -15.33 -33.04
C THR A 134 -8.59 -15.14 -31.57
N VAL A 135 -9.87 -15.08 -31.22
CA VAL A 135 -10.31 -14.96 -29.82
C VAL A 135 -9.92 -16.24 -29.06
N PRO A 136 -9.18 -16.14 -27.94
CA PRO A 136 -8.80 -17.29 -27.12
C PRO A 136 -10.02 -17.95 -26.48
N ASP A 137 -9.88 -19.23 -26.14
CA ASP A 137 -10.88 -19.96 -25.34
C ASP A 137 -10.56 -19.77 -23.86
N LEU A 138 -11.38 -18.95 -23.21
CA LEU A 138 -11.25 -18.59 -21.80
C LEU A 138 -12.38 -19.22 -20.96
N VAL A 139 -13.32 -19.94 -21.57
CA VAL A 139 -14.44 -20.56 -20.85
C VAL A 139 -13.92 -21.71 -19.98
N GLY A 140 -14.23 -21.67 -18.69
CA GLY A 140 -13.78 -22.67 -17.72
C GLY A 140 -12.33 -22.50 -17.25
N THR A 141 -11.61 -21.44 -17.66
CA THR A 141 -10.34 -21.05 -17.04
C THR A 141 -10.58 -20.10 -15.86
N LEU A 142 -9.62 -20.02 -14.93
CA LEU A 142 -9.63 -19.01 -13.87
C LEU A 142 -9.36 -17.64 -14.51
N TYR A 143 -10.17 -16.62 -14.20
CA TYR A 143 -10.02 -15.33 -14.87
C TYR A 143 -8.72 -14.60 -14.48
N GLU A 144 -8.18 -14.81 -13.27
CA GLU A 144 -6.88 -14.23 -12.85
C GLU A 144 -5.72 -14.71 -13.74
N ASP A 145 -5.77 -15.96 -14.25
CA ASP A 145 -4.77 -16.48 -15.20
C ASP A 145 -4.80 -15.75 -16.55
N THR A 146 -5.86 -14.98 -16.84
CA THR A 146 -6.03 -14.23 -18.10
C THR A 146 -5.45 -12.82 -18.05
N GLU A 147 -5.18 -12.28 -16.85
CA GLU A 147 -4.52 -10.97 -16.68
C GLU A 147 -3.00 -11.06 -16.89
N ASP A 148 -2.38 -12.16 -16.45
CA ASP A 148 -0.92 -12.37 -16.53
C ASP A 148 -0.42 -12.68 -17.96
N GLY A 149 -1.33 -12.96 -18.90
CA GLY A 149 -1.04 -13.27 -20.30
C GLY A 149 -1.58 -12.26 -21.31
N ALA A 150 -1.85 -11.02 -20.89
CA ALA A 150 -2.46 -10.00 -21.73
C ALA A 150 -1.58 -9.64 -22.95
N ASP A 151 -1.75 -10.37 -24.05
CA ASP A 151 -1.38 -9.92 -25.37
C ASP A 151 -2.00 -8.52 -25.57
N GLU A 152 -1.21 -7.53 -26.03
CA GLU A 152 -1.64 -6.12 -26.26
C GLU A 152 -2.85 -5.96 -27.21
N LEU A 153 -3.41 -7.08 -27.69
CA LEU A 153 -4.48 -7.24 -28.65
C LEU A 153 -5.89 -7.31 -28.02
N PHE A 154 -6.02 -7.66 -26.73
CA PHE A 154 -7.32 -7.86 -26.07
C PHE A 154 -7.53 -6.91 -24.88
N SER A 155 -8.79 -6.52 -24.68
CA SER A 155 -9.26 -5.78 -23.50
C SER A 155 -10.43 -6.53 -22.90
N TYR A 156 -10.45 -6.69 -21.58
CA TYR A 156 -11.50 -7.47 -20.89
C TYR A 156 -12.51 -6.56 -20.20
N VAL A 157 -13.78 -6.93 -20.25
CA VAL A 157 -14.86 -6.38 -19.41
C VAL A 157 -15.43 -7.56 -18.64
N ILE A 158 -15.43 -7.47 -17.32
CA ILE A 158 -15.81 -8.60 -16.46
C ILE A 158 -17.16 -8.31 -15.85
N ASP A 159 -18.11 -9.22 -16.08
CA ASP A 159 -19.41 -9.27 -15.43
C ASP A 159 -19.46 -10.52 -14.54
N TYR A 160 -20.07 -10.41 -13.36
CA TYR A 160 -20.20 -11.53 -12.42
C TYR A 160 -21.63 -12.08 -12.46
N GLU A 161 -21.74 -13.41 -12.58
CA GLU A 161 -23.03 -14.10 -12.54
C GLU A 161 -22.95 -15.32 -11.63
N TYR A 162 -24.00 -15.58 -10.86
CA TYR A 162 -24.07 -16.79 -10.05
C TYR A 162 -24.34 -18.02 -10.94
N ASN A 163 -23.44 -19.00 -10.87
CA ASN A 163 -23.69 -20.29 -11.50
C ASN A 163 -23.29 -21.46 -10.57
N PRO A 164 -24.26 -22.26 -10.06
CA PRO A 164 -23.96 -23.39 -9.18
C PRO A 164 -23.18 -24.52 -9.86
N ASN A 165 -23.16 -24.56 -11.19
CA ASN A 165 -22.53 -25.63 -11.97
C ASN A 165 -21.07 -25.32 -12.33
N VAL A 166 -20.61 -24.10 -12.09
CA VAL A 166 -19.26 -23.63 -12.44
C VAL A 166 -18.56 -23.17 -11.17
N THR A 167 -17.35 -23.67 -10.92
CA THR A 167 -16.56 -23.29 -9.75
C THR A 167 -16.36 -21.76 -9.69
N PRO A 168 -16.50 -21.11 -8.53
CA PRO A 168 -16.29 -19.67 -8.41
C PRO A 168 -14.93 -19.23 -8.97
N GLY A 169 -14.89 -18.04 -9.59
CA GLY A 169 -13.72 -17.50 -10.28
C GLY A 169 -13.46 -18.08 -11.67
N HIS A 170 -14.26 -19.02 -12.16
CA HIS A 170 -14.13 -19.56 -13.52
C HIS A 170 -15.07 -18.86 -14.48
N VAL A 171 -14.61 -18.60 -15.70
CA VAL A 171 -15.43 -17.96 -16.76
C VAL A 171 -16.57 -18.90 -17.15
N ILE A 172 -17.82 -18.45 -16.98
CA ILE A 172 -19.05 -19.11 -17.42
C ILE A 172 -19.23 -18.95 -18.92
N SER A 173 -19.04 -17.73 -19.41
CA SER A 173 -19.25 -17.40 -20.81
C SER A 173 -18.34 -16.26 -21.25
N GLN A 174 -18.08 -16.20 -22.55
CA GLN A 174 -17.33 -15.12 -23.16
C GLN A 174 -18.03 -14.63 -24.42
N SER A 175 -17.92 -13.34 -24.69
CA SER A 175 -18.31 -12.75 -25.97
C SER A 175 -17.21 -11.83 -26.46
N PRO A 176 -16.69 -12.03 -27.69
CA PRO A 176 -17.10 -13.02 -28.70
C PRO A 176 -16.72 -14.48 -28.34
N PRO A 177 -17.37 -15.50 -28.93
CA PRO A 177 -17.07 -16.90 -28.64
C PRO A 177 -15.65 -17.29 -29.11
N ALA A 178 -15.09 -18.31 -28.49
CA ALA A 178 -13.75 -18.81 -28.78
C ALA A 178 -13.55 -19.14 -30.27
N GLY A 179 -12.36 -18.89 -30.80
CA GLY A 179 -12.03 -19.15 -32.20
C GLY A 179 -12.61 -18.14 -33.21
N THR A 180 -13.41 -17.16 -32.75
CA THR A 180 -13.90 -16.08 -33.62
C THR A 180 -12.73 -15.27 -34.16
N GLN A 181 -12.71 -15.05 -35.46
CA GLN A 181 -11.73 -14.19 -36.12
C GLN A 181 -12.22 -12.74 -36.11
N ARG A 182 -11.49 -11.85 -35.44
CA ARG A 182 -11.76 -10.41 -35.43
C ARG A 182 -10.70 -9.69 -36.24
N ARG A 183 -11.14 -8.78 -37.12
CA ARG A 183 -10.25 -7.89 -37.85
C ARG A 183 -9.88 -6.74 -36.94
N VAL A 184 -8.61 -6.65 -36.57
CA VAL A 184 -8.06 -5.56 -35.77
C VAL A 184 -7.11 -4.77 -36.66
N TYR A 185 -7.19 -3.45 -36.61
CA TYR A 185 -6.25 -2.59 -37.32
C TYR A 185 -4.87 -2.71 -36.67
N ALA A 186 -3.83 -2.91 -37.49
CA ALA A 186 -2.46 -3.01 -37.00
C ALA A 186 -2.09 -1.76 -36.19
N GLY A 187 -1.66 -1.95 -34.93
CA GLY A 187 -1.29 -0.87 -34.00
C GLY A 187 -2.42 -0.33 -33.11
N GLY A 188 -3.64 -0.86 -33.20
CA GLY A 188 -4.79 -0.48 -32.35
C GLY A 188 -5.21 -1.60 -31.38
N LYS A 189 -5.44 -1.24 -30.11
CA LYS A 189 -5.72 -2.14 -28.98
C LYS A 189 -7.22 -2.41 -28.71
N TYR A 190 -8.01 -3.16 -29.49
CA TYR A 190 -9.47 -3.11 -29.19
C TYR A 190 -10.32 -4.36 -29.45
N CYS A 191 -9.79 -5.59 -29.34
CA CYS A 191 -10.74 -6.72 -29.21
C CYS A 191 -11.27 -6.75 -27.77
N LEU A 192 -12.40 -6.07 -27.54
CA LEU A 192 -13.13 -6.13 -26.28
C LEU A 192 -13.74 -7.52 -26.13
N ILE A 193 -13.33 -8.26 -25.10
CA ILE A 193 -13.91 -9.54 -24.71
C ILE A 193 -14.67 -9.29 -23.41
N SER A 194 -15.98 -9.45 -23.43
CA SER A 194 -16.78 -9.49 -22.21
C SER A 194 -16.76 -10.91 -21.65
N LEU A 195 -16.31 -11.06 -20.40
CA LEU A 195 -16.27 -12.33 -19.68
C LEU A 195 -17.33 -12.31 -18.59
N THR A 196 -18.16 -13.34 -18.56
CA THR A 196 -19.07 -13.60 -17.44
C THR A 196 -18.41 -14.62 -16.53
N VAL A 197 -18.07 -14.25 -15.30
CA VAL A 197 -17.37 -15.10 -14.34
C VAL A 197 -18.34 -15.65 -13.29
N SER A 198 -18.21 -16.94 -12.97
CA SER A 198 -19.01 -17.59 -11.93
C SER A 198 -18.63 -17.04 -10.58
N HIS A 199 -19.63 -16.52 -9.87
CA HIS A 199 -19.52 -16.23 -8.45
C HIS A 199 -20.35 -17.22 -7.63
N ALA A 200 -20.01 -17.42 -6.35
CA ALA A 200 -20.80 -18.24 -5.43
C ALA A 200 -22.03 -17.47 -4.90
N LYS A 201 -23.24 -18.02 -5.00
CA LYS A 201 -24.40 -17.54 -4.22
C LYS A 201 -24.32 -18.18 -2.86
N GLY A 202 -23.81 -17.42 -1.90
CA GLY A 202 -23.80 -17.84 -0.51
C GLY A 202 -23.51 -16.63 0.35
N ALA A 203 -24.39 -16.36 1.32
CA ALA A 203 -24.06 -15.43 2.39
C ALA A 203 -22.81 -15.96 3.09
N TYR A 204 -21.75 -15.16 3.17
CA TYR A 204 -20.57 -15.50 3.94
C TYR A 204 -20.79 -15.02 5.37
N THR A 205 -20.75 -15.94 6.33
CA THR A 205 -20.75 -15.56 7.74
C THR A 205 -19.36 -15.05 8.10
N LEU A 206 -19.26 -13.75 8.45
CA LEU A 206 -17.99 -13.11 8.77
C LEU A 206 -17.33 -13.82 9.96
N GLU A 207 -16.13 -14.37 9.76
CA GLU A 207 -15.38 -14.97 10.87
C GLU A 207 -14.79 -13.92 11.81
N GLU A 208 -14.34 -14.34 12.99
CA GLU A 208 -13.64 -13.47 13.93
C GLU A 208 -12.26 -13.09 13.40
N LEU A 209 -12.08 -11.82 13.05
CA LEU A 209 -10.83 -11.27 12.52
C LEU A 209 -10.04 -10.47 13.57
N VAL A 210 -10.61 -10.19 14.75
CA VAL A 210 -9.91 -9.45 15.81
C VAL A 210 -8.70 -10.25 16.29
N GLY A 211 -7.58 -9.56 16.46
CA GLY A 211 -6.31 -10.19 16.87
C GLY A 211 -5.49 -10.80 15.72
N LYS A 212 -6.04 -10.91 14.50
CA LYS A 212 -5.25 -11.28 13.31
C LYS A 212 -4.47 -10.07 12.78
N THR A 213 -3.41 -10.35 12.02
CA THR A 213 -2.68 -9.29 11.30
C THR A 213 -3.55 -8.71 10.19
N GLU A 214 -3.36 -7.43 9.83
CA GLU A 214 -4.03 -6.80 8.69
C GLU A 214 -3.89 -7.64 7.40
N ARG A 215 -2.71 -8.19 7.18
CA ARG A 215 -2.42 -9.05 6.02
C ARG A 215 -3.28 -10.31 6.03
N ASP A 216 -3.33 -11.01 7.15
CA ASP A 216 -4.10 -12.26 7.23
C ASP A 216 -5.60 -11.99 7.11
N ALA A 217 -6.10 -10.95 7.79
CA ALA A 217 -7.50 -10.55 7.76
C ALA A 217 -7.94 -10.12 6.35
N SER A 218 -7.13 -9.33 5.65
CA SER A 218 -7.43 -8.92 4.28
C SER A 218 -7.39 -10.09 3.29
N LEU A 219 -6.50 -11.07 3.49
CA LEU A 219 -6.48 -12.30 2.69
C LEU A 219 -7.74 -13.14 2.90
N ILE A 220 -8.17 -13.31 4.15
CA ILE A 220 -9.39 -14.04 4.46
C ILE A 220 -10.60 -13.37 3.81
N LEU A 221 -10.72 -12.05 3.90
CA LEU A 221 -11.84 -11.32 3.31
C LEU A 221 -11.88 -11.46 1.78
N ARG A 222 -10.74 -11.26 1.10
CA ARG A 222 -10.65 -11.38 -0.37
C ARG A 222 -10.94 -12.79 -0.86
N ASN A 223 -10.44 -13.81 -0.16
CA ASN A 223 -10.70 -15.22 -0.49
C ASN A 223 -12.18 -15.60 -0.40
N ASN A 224 -12.97 -14.84 0.37
CA ASN A 224 -14.41 -15.05 0.56
C ASN A 224 -15.27 -14.05 -0.25
N GLY A 225 -14.70 -13.35 -1.24
CA GLY A 225 -15.44 -12.42 -2.11
C GLY A 225 -15.71 -11.04 -1.51
N LEU A 226 -15.16 -10.74 -0.33
CA LEU A 226 -15.40 -9.46 0.36
C LEU A 226 -14.30 -8.44 0.08
N VAL A 227 -14.67 -7.15 0.18
CA VAL A 227 -13.77 -6.03 -0.09
C VAL A 227 -13.24 -5.42 1.22
N PRO A 228 -11.97 -5.63 1.61
CA PRO A 228 -11.43 -5.04 2.83
C PRO A 228 -11.20 -3.53 2.68
N LYS A 229 -11.67 -2.74 3.65
CA LYS A 229 -11.36 -1.31 3.83
C LYS A 229 -10.58 -1.13 5.12
N VAL A 230 -9.41 -0.50 5.08
CA VAL A 230 -8.55 -0.34 6.25
C VAL A 230 -8.66 1.07 6.81
N ILE A 231 -8.92 1.17 8.11
CA ILE A 231 -8.86 2.41 8.90
C ILE A 231 -7.89 2.18 10.04
N ASN A 232 -7.08 3.18 10.36
CA ASN A 232 -6.06 3.10 11.40
C ASN A 232 -6.54 3.80 12.68
N GLU A 233 -6.37 3.15 13.83
CA GLU A 233 -6.71 3.68 15.15
C GLU A 233 -5.56 3.41 16.14
N TYR A 234 -5.31 4.31 17.09
CA TYR A 234 -4.31 4.08 18.14
C TYR A 234 -4.88 3.16 19.22
N SER A 235 -4.06 2.23 19.72
CA SER A 235 -4.44 1.34 20.81
C SER A 235 -3.22 0.99 21.66
N SER A 236 -3.34 1.17 22.97
CA SER A 236 -2.28 0.81 23.94
C SER A 236 -2.29 -0.68 24.31
N THR A 237 -3.39 -1.38 24.03
CA THR A 237 -3.59 -2.80 24.40
C THR A 237 -3.29 -3.75 23.24
N ILE A 238 -3.52 -3.32 22.00
CA ILE A 238 -3.37 -4.17 20.80
C ILE A 238 -2.10 -3.81 20.05
N GLN A 239 -1.32 -4.83 19.70
CA GLN A 239 -0.07 -4.67 18.96
C GLN A 239 -0.29 -3.98 17.60
N ARG A 240 0.69 -3.15 17.20
CA ARG A 240 0.68 -2.48 15.90
C ARG A 240 0.55 -3.47 14.74
N GLY A 241 -0.32 -3.17 13.78
CA GLY A 241 -0.57 -3.97 12.58
C GLY A 241 -1.61 -5.08 12.77
N THR A 242 -2.25 -5.13 13.94
CA THR A 242 -3.28 -6.11 14.29
C THR A 242 -4.67 -5.48 14.25
N VAL A 243 -5.67 -6.24 13.82
CA VAL A 243 -7.07 -5.79 13.77
C VAL A 243 -7.63 -5.62 15.19
N ILE A 244 -8.15 -4.43 15.47
CA ILE A 244 -8.82 -4.03 16.72
C ILE A 244 -10.28 -4.49 16.69
N LYS A 245 -10.98 -4.19 15.60
CA LYS A 245 -12.40 -4.46 15.39
C LYS A 245 -12.71 -4.47 13.90
N THR A 246 -13.81 -5.11 13.54
CA THR A 246 -14.37 -5.09 12.18
C THR A 246 -15.75 -4.47 12.17
N SER A 247 -16.13 -3.87 11.05
CA SER A 247 -17.49 -3.43 10.79
C SER A 247 -17.90 -3.89 9.39
N PRO A 248 -18.91 -4.77 9.24
CA PRO A 248 -19.74 -5.39 10.28
C PRO A 248 -18.97 -6.26 11.31
N GLU A 249 -19.58 -6.53 12.46
CA GLU A 249 -18.99 -7.40 13.50
C GLU A 249 -18.98 -8.88 13.04
N ALA A 250 -18.16 -9.70 13.68
CA ALA A 250 -18.12 -11.13 13.39
C ALA A 250 -19.50 -11.80 13.56
N ASN A 251 -19.68 -12.91 12.85
CA ASN A 251 -20.90 -13.70 12.70
C ASN A 251 -22.05 -13.01 11.95
N ASN A 252 -21.85 -11.81 11.39
CA ASN A 252 -22.81 -11.23 10.45
C ASN A 252 -22.78 -11.94 9.10
N LEU A 253 -23.95 -12.07 8.49
CA LEU A 253 -24.10 -12.58 7.13
C LEU A 253 -23.76 -11.46 6.15
N MET A 254 -22.74 -11.68 5.34
CA MET A 254 -22.24 -10.75 4.34
C MET A 254 -22.69 -11.18 2.96
N ALA A 255 -23.10 -10.21 2.15
CA ALA A 255 -23.27 -10.42 0.72
C ALA A 255 -21.92 -10.38 0.01
N ASP A 256 -21.86 -10.97 -1.18
CA ASP A 256 -20.67 -10.89 -2.02
C ASP A 256 -20.37 -9.45 -2.46
N GLY A 257 -19.09 -9.11 -2.60
CA GLY A 257 -18.62 -7.77 -2.95
C GLY A 257 -18.87 -6.72 -1.86
N GLU A 258 -19.46 -7.10 -0.73
CA GLU A 258 -19.70 -6.19 0.38
C GLU A 258 -18.38 -5.81 1.05
N SER A 259 -18.30 -4.57 1.51
CA SER A 259 -17.07 -4.05 2.10
C SER A 259 -17.02 -4.25 3.60
N VAL A 260 -15.95 -4.85 4.12
CA VAL A 260 -15.69 -4.96 5.56
C VAL A 260 -14.62 -3.97 5.96
N THR A 261 -14.93 -3.11 6.92
CA THR A 261 -13.99 -2.13 7.47
C THR A 261 -13.17 -2.78 8.58
N LEU A 262 -11.88 -2.93 8.36
CA LEU A 262 -10.89 -3.35 9.34
C LEU A 262 -10.34 -2.12 10.06
N THR A 263 -10.54 -2.03 11.37
CA THR A 263 -9.83 -1.05 12.20
C THR A 263 -8.52 -1.67 12.67
N VAL A 264 -7.38 -1.14 12.24
CA VAL A 264 -6.05 -1.69 12.52
C VAL A 264 -5.32 -0.82 13.53
N SER A 265 -4.65 -1.46 14.48
CA SER A 265 -3.89 -0.78 15.53
C SER A 265 -2.61 -0.14 14.98
N LEU A 266 -2.41 1.14 15.27
CA LEU A 266 -1.13 1.83 15.12
C LEU A 266 -0.18 1.60 16.30
N GLY A 267 -0.63 0.89 17.34
CA GLY A 267 0.03 0.80 18.63
C GLY A 267 -0.31 1.99 19.54
N PRO A 268 0.38 2.13 20.69
CA PRO A 268 0.09 3.19 21.65
C PRO A 268 0.36 4.56 21.01
N GLN A 269 -0.53 5.51 21.26
CA GLN A 269 -0.31 6.89 20.86
C GLN A 269 0.88 7.46 21.65
N ILE A 270 1.91 7.92 20.94
CA ILE A 270 3.07 8.56 21.55
C ILE A 270 2.94 10.06 21.32
N ILE A 271 2.54 10.78 22.36
CA ILE A 271 2.51 12.24 22.36
C ILE A 271 3.89 12.73 22.80
N LEU A 272 4.52 13.57 21.98
CA LEU A 272 5.81 14.17 22.28
C LEU A 272 5.62 15.60 22.78
N CYS A 273 6.18 15.88 23.95
CA CYS A 273 6.20 17.19 24.59
C CYS A 273 7.62 17.77 24.54
N ALA A 274 7.72 19.08 24.28
CA ALA A 274 8.99 19.79 24.35
C ALA A 274 9.30 20.18 25.79
N VAL A 275 10.49 19.83 26.28
CA VAL A 275 10.93 20.19 27.63
C VAL A 275 11.15 21.70 27.71
N PRO A 276 10.46 22.43 28.61
CA PRO A 276 10.68 23.86 28.77
C PRO A 276 12.03 24.14 29.46
N ASN A 277 12.56 25.36 29.28
CA ASN A 277 13.63 25.85 30.12
C ASN A 277 13.05 26.33 31.46
N ILE A 278 13.47 25.70 32.55
CA ILE A 278 13.05 26.03 33.92
C ILE A 278 14.21 26.48 34.81
N VAL A 279 15.44 26.50 34.28
CA VAL A 279 16.62 27.00 34.99
C VAL A 279 16.46 28.49 35.29
N GLY A 280 16.78 28.89 36.52
CA GLY A 280 16.65 30.26 37.01
C GLY A 280 15.25 30.66 37.48
N LEU A 281 14.24 29.81 37.28
CA LEU A 281 12.89 30.02 37.82
C LEU A 281 12.81 29.61 39.29
N THR A 282 11.78 30.08 39.99
CA THR A 282 11.43 29.52 41.30
C THR A 282 10.88 28.10 41.16
N GLU A 283 11.01 27.28 42.19
CA GLU A 283 10.43 25.93 42.22
C GLU A 283 8.94 25.92 41.81
N THR A 284 8.15 26.84 42.35
CA THR A 284 6.70 26.97 42.04
C THR A 284 6.43 27.32 40.57
N GLN A 285 7.24 28.20 39.98
CA GLN A 285 7.15 28.55 38.57
C GLN A 285 7.58 27.39 37.67
N ALA A 286 8.65 26.68 38.05
CA ALA A 286 9.14 25.51 37.34
C ALA A 286 8.08 24.39 37.30
N ILE A 287 7.44 24.10 38.42
CA ILE A 287 6.34 23.11 38.51
C ILE A 287 5.19 23.49 37.57
N THR A 288 4.76 24.74 37.61
CA THR A 288 3.67 25.23 36.74
C THR A 288 4.04 25.10 35.26
N ARG A 289 5.29 25.43 34.92
CA ARG A 289 5.80 25.36 33.55
C ARG A 289 5.90 23.93 33.04
N LEU A 290 6.36 22.99 33.86
CA LEU A 290 6.39 21.56 33.53
C LEU A 290 4.98 21.01 33.31
N LYS A 291 4.04 21.30 34.22
CA LYS A 291 2.64 20.87 34.08
C LYS A 291 2.00 21.42 32.81
N SER A 292 2.23 22.70 32.49
CA SER A 292 1.71 23.31 31.26
C SER A 292 2.26 22.69 29.98
N ALA A 293 3.43 22.05 30.06
CA ALA A 293 4.06 21.35 28.95
C ALA A 293 3.69 19.84 28.89
N GLY A 294 2.77 19.36 29.75
CA GLY A 294 2.41 17.94 29.82
C GLY A 294 3.50 17.04 30.42
N LEU A 295 4.37 17.61 31.26
CA LEU A 295 5.44 16.92 31.97
C LEU A 295 5.17 16.90 33.47
N VAL A 296 5.81 15.97 34.17
CA VAL A 296 5.69 15.83 35.63
C VAL A 296 7.00 16.17 36.33
N LEU A 297 6.90 16.65 37.56
CA LEU A 297 8.06 16.90 38.40
C LEU A 297 8.63 15.55 38.86
N GLY A 298 9.93 15.36 38.66
CA GLY A 298 10.68 14.22 39.17
C GLY A 298 11.22 14.46 40.58
N ASN A 299 12.43 13.99 40.83
CA ASN A 299 13.15 14.20 42.08
C ASN A 299 13.65 15.63 42.22
N ILE A 300 13.56 16.17 43.44
CA ILE A 300 14.12 17.48 43.79
C ILE A 300 15.36 17.25 44.65
N THR A 301 16.48 17.79 44.23
CA THR A 301 17.73 17.79 45.01
C THR A 301 18.03 19.20 45.50
N TYR A 302 18.25 19.36 46.79
CA TYR A 302 18.55 20.64 47.40
C TYR A 302 20.06 20.77 47.64
N VAL A 303 20.66 21.86 47.17
CA VAL A 303 22.11 22.11 47.31
C VAL A 303 22.41 23.57 47.65
N ASP A 304 23.54 23.78 48.31
CA ASP A 304 24.09 25.11 48.56
C ASP A 304 24.49 25.80 47.24
N SER A 305 24.12 27.06 47.10
CA SER A 305 24.47 27.88 45.94
C SER A 305 24.41 29.36 46.28
N GLU A 306 25.15 30.19 45.54
CA GLU A 306 25.04 31.66 45.65
C GLU A 306 23.70 32.21 45.13
N LEU A 307 22.94 31.39 44.41
CA LEU A 307 21.59 31.75 43.96
C LEU A 307 20.63 31.83 45.14
N SER A 308 19.60 32.67 45.01
CA SER A 308 18.53 32.79 46.01
C SER A 308 17.89 31.44 46.35
N ALA A 309 17.50 31.27 47.61
CA ALA A 309 16.80 30.07 48.06
C ALA A 309 15.51 29.86 47.26
N GLY A 310 15.28 28.62 46.83
CA GLY A 310 14.13 28.22 46.00
C GLY A 310 14.32 28.39 44.50
N THR A 311 15.50 28.83 44.03
CA THR A 311 15.81 28.95 42.59
C THR A 311 16.31 27.63 42.02
N VAL A 312 15.79 27.24 40.86
CA VAL A 312 16.24 26.05 40.12
C VAL A 312 17.62 26.30 39.50
N ILE A 313 18.60 25.49 39.89
CA ILE A 313 19.99 25.52 39.41
C ILE A 313 20.13 24.73 38.11
N SER A 314 19.52 23.55 38.05
CA SER A 314 19.63 22.65 36.91
C SER A 314 18.40 21.76 36.77
N GLN A 315 18.20 21.27 35.54
CA GLN A 315 17.18 20.29 35.16
C GLN A 315 17.85 19.07 34.54
N SER A 316 17.31 17.86 34.76
CA SER A 316 17.94 16.61 34.27
C SER A 316 17.87 16.43 32.76
N ILE A 317 16.80 16.95 32.12
CA ILE A 317 16.60 16.87 30.67
C ILE A 317 16.77 18.27 30.08
N PRO A 318 17.65 18.47 29.07
CA PRO A 318 17.90 19.80 28.52
C PRO A 318 16.65 20.38 27.84
N ALA A 319 16.54 21.71 27.91
CA ALA A 319 15.44 22.44 27.29
C ALA A 319 15.35 22.15 25.77
N LYS A 320 14.12 22.21 25.23
CA LYS A 320 13.72 21.89 23.85
C LYS A 320 13.86 20.42 23.44
N SER A 321 14.31 19.53 24.33
CA SER A 321 14.30 18.09 24.07
C SER A 321 12.86 17.60 23.87
N ALA A 322 12.65 16.71 22.89
CA ALA A 322 11.36 16.06 22.68
C ALA A 322 11.31 14.77 23.52
N VAL A 323 10.38 14.73 24.49
CA VAL A 323 10.18 13.58 25.38
C VAL A 323 8.72 13.14 25.34
N LYS A 324 8.41 11.95 25.85
CA LYS A 324 7.03 11.50 25.95
C LYS A 324 6.27 12.34 26.96
N GLU A 325 4.97 12.51 26.76
CA GLU A 325 4.09 13.07 27.78
C GLU A 325 4.25 12.32 29.12
N ASN A 326 4.09 13.04 30.23
CA ASN A 326 4.26 12.53 31.60
C ASN A 326 5.68 12.04 31.94
N THR A 327 6.69 12.40 31.15
CA THR A 327 8.09 12.13 31.51
C THR A 327 8.48 12.96 32.74
N PRO A 328 9.06 12.36 33.80
CA PRO A 328 9.55 13.09 34.96
C PRO A 328 10.82 13.89 34.62
N VAL A 329 10.83 15.16 35.03
CA VAL A 329 12.01 16.04 34.95
C VAL A 329 12.50 16.31 36.36
N ASP A 330 13.69 15.82 36.68
CA ASP A 330 14.34 16.05 37.97
C ASP A 330 14.96 17.45 37.98
N ILE A 331 14.96 18.09 39.15
CA ILE A 331 15.49 19.44 39.32
C ILE A 331 16.43 19.52 40.52
N THR A 332 17.38 20.44 40.42
CA THR A 332 18.25 20.82 41.53
C THR A 332 17.89 22.24 41.94
N VAL A 333 17.63 22.47 43.23
CA VAL A 333 17.15 23.74 43.78
C VAL A 333 18.16 24.28 44.79
N SER A 334 18.40 25.59 44.73
CA SER A 334 19.25 26.30 45.68
C SER A 334 18.54 26.41 47.04
N ILE A 335 19.24 26.09 48.13
CA ILE A 335 18.79 26.44 49.49
C ILE A 335 19.26 27.84 49.94
N GLY A 336 19.86 28.59 49.02
CA GLY A 336 20.47 29.90 49.28
C GLY A 336 21.93 29.78 49.67
N ALA A 337 22.64 30.89 49.61
CA ALA A 337 23.94 30.97 50.24
C ALA A 337 23.71 30.84 51.75
N HIS A 338 24.10 29.70 52.34
CA HIS A 338 24.33 29.69 53.77
C HIS A 338 25.36 30.78 54.02
N ALA A 339 24.94 31.88 54.67
CA ALA A 339 25.87 32.81 55.26
C ALA A 339 26.71 31.96 56.20
N LEU A 340 27.93 31.62 55.77
CA LEU A 340 28.89 30.91 56.60
C LEU A 340 28.92 31.70 57.90
N LYS A 341 28.42 31.11 58.99
CA LYS A 341 28.63 31.72 60.29
C LYS A 341 30.15 31.80 60.42
N THR A 342 30.65 32.97 60.77
CA THR A 342 32.08 33.15 61.01
C THR A 342 32.33 33.13 62.49
N VAL A 343 33.50 32.61 62.90
CA VAL A 343 33.88 32.72 64.31
C VAL A 343 34.05 34.21 64.67
N PRO A 344 33.32 34.73 65.68
CA PRO A 344 33.45 36.13 66.09
C PRO A 344 34.83 36.40 66.67
N ASN A 345 35.26 37.67 66.62
CA ASN A 345 36.48 38.09 67.30
C ASN A 345 36.23 38.28 68.80
N LEU A 346 36.98 37.54 69.61
CA LEU A 346 36.95 37.54 71.07
C LEU A 346 38.17 38.23 71.69
N TYR A 347 39.14 38.67 70.88
CA TYR A 347 40.35 39.35 71.35
C TYR A 347 40.01 40.57 72.21
N GLY A 348 40.65 40.67 73.38
CA GLY A 348 40.49 41.76 74.35
C GLY A 348 39.20 41.71 75.18
N LYS A 349 38.29 40.76 74.95
CA LYS A 349 37.08 40.59 75.76
C LYS A 349 37.34 39.79 77.03
N THR A 350 36.45 39.93 78.01
CA THR A 350 36.42 39.04 79.17
C THR A 350 35.84 37.67 78.80
N VAL A 351 36.11 36.65 79.61
CA VAL A 351 35.57 35.29 79.41
C VAL A 351 34.03 35.29 79.40
N GLU A 352 33.39 36.10 80.24
CA GLU A 352 31.92 36.17 80.30
C GLU A 352 31.33 36.87 79.07
N GLU A 353 31.90 38.00 78.63
CA GLU A 353 31.52 38.68 77.38
C GLU A 353 31.72 37.77 76.15
N ALA A 354 32.82 37.01 76.14
CA ALA A 354 33.09 36.04 75.10
C ALA A 354 32.05 34.92 75.08
N ARG A 355 31.62 34.44 76.24
CA ARG A 355 30.57 33.43 76.36
C ARG A 355 29.23 33.92 75.83
N GLU A 356 28.85 35.15 76.13
CA GLU A 356 27.61 35.76 75.63
C GLU A 356 27.66 35.98 74.12
N THR A 357 28.78 36.48 73.61
CA THR A 357 28.97 36.69 72.17
C THR A 357 29.00 35.37 71.40
N LEU A 358 29.63 34.32 71.93
CA LEU A 358 29.56 32.99 71.33
C LEU A 358 28.13 32.42 71.33
N ARG A 359 27.39 32.55 72.44
CA ARG A 359 25.98 32.13 72.53
C ARG A 359 25.10 32.83 71.50
N ALA A 360 25.27 34.13 71.28
CA ALA A 360 24.52 34.89 70.28
C ALA A 360 24.74 34.38 68.84
N TYR A 361 25.92 33.82 68.56
CA TYR A 361 26.26 33.24 67.25
C TYR A 361 25.90 31.74 67.16
N GLY A 362 25.43 31.14 68.26
CA GLY A 362 25.15 29.70 68.36
C GLY A 362 26.41 28.85 68.49
N LEU A 363 27.50 29.42 69.01
CA LEU A 363 28.77 28.76 69.28
C LEU A 363 28.91 28.46 70.78
N VAL A 364 29.79 27.52 71.12
CA VAL A 364 30.03 27.13 72.52
C VAL A 364 31.45 27.56 72.93
N LEU A 365 31.60 28.09 74.14
CA LEU A 365 32.91 28.34 74.72
C LEU A 365 33.60 27.00 75.03
N GLY A 366 34.78 26.80 74.47
CA GLY A 366 35.61 25.61 74.64
C GLY A 366 36.54 25.71 75.86
N ALA A 367 37.75 25.18 75.71
CA ALA A 367 38.78 25.23 76.73
C ALA A 367 39.26 26.67 76.98
N GLN A 368 39.48 26.99 78.26
CA GLN A 368 40.09 28.25 78.69
C GLN A 368 41.53 27.95 79.12
N ILE A 369 42.50 28.37 78.31
CA ILE A 369 43.91 28.03 78.49
C ILE A 369 44.62 29.25 79.09
N PRO A 370 45.13 29.17 80.33
CA PRO A 370 45.83 30.30 80.94
C PRO A 370 47.20 30.52 80.28
N VAL A 371 47.54 31.77 80.00
CA VAL A 371 48.82 32.18 79.39
C VAL A 371 49.34 33.41 80.12
N VAL A 372 50.64 33.41 80.42
CA VAL A 372 51.31 34.58 81.02
C VAL A 372 51.37 35.70 79.99
N SER A 373 50.77 36.85 80.31
CA SER A 373 50.77 38.01 79.43
C SER A 373 50.81 39.32 80.22
N ALA A 374 51.12 40.42 79.54
CA ALA A 374 51.10 41.76 80.11
C ALA A 374 49.68 42.39 80.13
N GLU A 375 48.68 41.72 79.54
CA GLU A 375 47.29 42.20 79.51
C GLU A 375 46.60 41.98 80.87
N ALA A 376 45.50 42.72 81.10
CA ALA A 376 44.73 42.63 82.33
C ALA A 376 44.25 41.19 82.60
N LYS A 377 44.40 40.72 83.84
CA LYS A 377 44.00 39.36 84.22
C LYS A 377 42.57 39.04 83.79
N GLY A 378 42.38 37.93 83.09
CA GLY A 378 41.07 37.47 82.60
C GLY A 378 40.67 37.97 81.20
N THR A 379 41.55 38.64 80.47
CA THR A 379 41.34 39.03 79.06
C THR A 379 41.77 37.93 78.09
N ILE A 380 41.05 37.81 76.97
CA ILE A 380 41.36 36.85 75.91
C ILE A 380 42.42 37.41 74.97
N ILE A 381 43.56 36.74 74.90
CA ILE A 381 44.70 37.11 74.04
C ILE A 381 44.65 36.44 72.66
N SER A 382 44.01 35.28 72.56
CA SER A 382 43.83 34.57 71.29
C SER A 382 42.72 33.53 71.39
N GLN A 383 42.26 33.07 70.24
CA GLN A 383 41.20 32.08 70.11
C GLN A 383 41.56 31.05 69.04
N THR A 384 41.04 29.85 69.20
CA THR A 384 41.08 28.78 68.19
C THR A 384 39.69 28.18 68.05
N PRO A 385 39.06 28.25 66.85
CA PRO A 385 39.58 28.76 65.58
C PRO A 385 39.76 30.30 65.53
N LEU A 386 40.60 30.77 64.59
CA LEU A 386 40.86 32.20 64.36
C LEU A 386 39.58 32.98 64.03
N PRO A 387 39.51 34.29 64.33
CA PRO A 387 38.38 35.12 63.95
C PRO A 387 38.16 35.11 62.44
N ASN A 388 36.90 35.24 62.02
CA ASN A 388 36.46 35.18 60.62
C ASN A 388 36.64 33.81 59.92
N THR A 389 37.05 32.76 60.64
CA THR A 389 37.08 31.41 60.07
C THR A 389 35.65 30.96 59.77
N PRO A 390 35.35 30.49 58.54
CA PRO A 390 34.02 29.98 58.21
C PRO A 390 33.76 28.66 58.95
N ILE A 391 32.61 28.54 59.60
CA ILE A 391 32.17 27.30 60.24
C ILE A 391 31.13 26.58 59.39
N THR A 392 31.36 25.30 59.15
CA THR A 392 30.45 24.38 58.43
C THR A 392 29.45 23.67 59.35
N SER A 393 29.65 23.72 60.68
CA SER A 393 28.75 23.12 61.65
C SER A 393 28.20 24.15 62.64
N SER A 394 26.99 23.89 63.14
CA SER A 394 26.31 24.72 64.13
C SER A 394 26.79 24.49 65.57
N THR A 395 27.78 23.62 65.79
CA THR A 395 28.26 23.18 67.12
C THR A 395 29.79 23.22 67.24
N VAL A 396 30.41 24.30 66.78
CA VAL A 396 31.86 24.52 66.93
C VAL A 396 32.15 25.09 68.32
N SER A 397 33.04 24.43 69.08
CA SER A 397 33.63 25.02 70.29
C SER A 397 34.77 25.96 69.91
N VAL A 398 34.84 27.11 70.59
CA VAL A 398 35.94 28.07 70.45
C VAL A 398 36.76 28.06 71.72
N ASP A 399 37.97 27.53 71.64
CA ASP A 399 38.94 27.56 72.73
C ASP A 399 39.56 28.95 72.81
N VAL A 400 39.77 29.44 74.02
CA VAL A 400 40.30 30.78 74.29
C VAL A 400 41.54 30.72 75.17
N TYR A 401 42.51 31.55 74.86
CA TYR A 401 43.73 31.72 75.64
C TYR A 401 43.57 32.99 76.47
N VAL A 402 43.71 32.87 77.78
CA VAL A 402 43.33 33.91 78.74
C VAL A 402 44.56 34.38 79.52
N SER A 403 44.74 35.70 79.64
CA SER A 403 45.81 36.31 80.45
C SER A 403 45.65 35.93 81.93
N TYR A 404 46.68 35.31 82.54
CA TYR A 404 46.69 34.90 83.95
C TYR A 404 47.67 35.70 84.81
#